data_AF-A0A063BQ96-F1
#
_entry.id   AF-A0A063BQ96-F1
#
_cell.length_a   1.000
_cell.length_b   1.000
_cell.length_c   1.000
_cell.angle_alpha   90.00
_cell.angle_beta   90.00
_cell.angle_gamma   90.00
#
_symmetry.space_group_name_H-M   'P 1'
#
loop_
_entity.id
_entity.type
_entity.pdbx_description
1 polymer ?
#
loop_
_entity_poly.entity_id
_entity_poly.type
_entity_poly.pdbx_seq_one_letter_code
_entity_poly.pdbx_strand_id
1 'polypeptide(L)'
;MRLIEPGEHEGFLSTLHRKGMVERDFDIQETDTTDPKSDENCGIQGYVSITRLSTHVTKEYPICDESDWLQHFRKDLDDGVFGRRH
;
A
#
# COMPACT_ATOMS: atom_id res chain seq x y z
N MET A 1 -1.66 0.82 16.36
CA MET A 1 -2.94 0.76 15.62
C MET A 1 -2.63 0.15 14.27
N ARG A 2 -3.52 -0.66 13.69
CA ARG A 2 -3.39 -1.04 12.27
C ARG A 2 -4.32 -0.13 11.49
N LEU A 3 -3.76 0.57 10.52
CA LEU A 3 -4.51 1.41 9.59
C LEU A 3 -5.09 0.56 8.48
N ILE A 4 -4.44 -0.56 8.15
CA ILE A 4 -4.91 -1.51 7.15
C ILE A 4 -5.83 -2.53 7.82
N GLU A 5 -7.04 -2.64 7.28
CA GLU A 5 -8.01 -3.64 7.69
C GLU A 5 -7.57 -5.06 7.27
N PRO A 6 -7.94 -6.11 8.01
CA PRO A 6 -7.59 -7.48 7.66
C PRO A 6 -8.07 -7.87 6.25
N GLY A 7 -9.25 -7.38 5.82
CA GLY A 7 -9.78 -7.64 4.48
C GLY A 7 -8.96 -6.99 3.36
N GLU A 8 -8.39 -5.81 3.60
CA GLU A 8 -7.51 -5.14 2.65
C GLU A 8 -6.18 -5.86 2.52
N HIS A 9 -5.64 -6.34 3.64
CA HIS A 9 -4.43 -7.16 3.64
C HIS A 9 -4.66 -8.47 2.87
N GLU A 10 -5.78 -9.18 3.09
CA GLU A 10 -6.13 -10.37 2.31
C GLU A 10 -6.28 -10.04 0.80
N GLY A 11 -6.84 -8.87 0.48
CA GLY A 11 -6.96 -8.37 -0.88
C GLY A 11 -5.62 -8.09 -1.55
N PHE A 12 -4.64 -7.60 -0.80
CA PHE A 12 -3.25 -7.42 -1.24
C PHE A 12 -2.59 -8.77 -1.54
N LEU A 13 -2.66 -9.73 -0.62
CA LEU A 13 -2.09 -11.07 -0.80
C LEU A 13 -2.69 -11.79 -2.00
N SER A 14 -4.02 -11.73 -2.14
CA SER A 14 -4.73 -12.31 -3.28
C SER A 14 -4.29 -11.70 -4.61
N THR A 15 -3.97 -10.41 -4.63
CA THR A 15 -3.49 -9.70 -5.83
C THR A 15 -2.10 -10.21 -6.22
N LEU A 16 -1.17 -10.32 -5.25
CA LEU A 16 0.16 -10.85 -5.50
C LEU A 16 0.10 -12.30 -6.00
N HIS A 17 -0.69 -13.14 -5.33
CA HIS A 17 -0.87 -14.53 -5.71
C HIS A 17 -1.42 -14.67 -7.14
N ARG A 18 -2.42 -13.87 -7.52
CA ARG A 18 -2.97 -13.84 -8.89
C ARG A 18 -1.92 -13.44 -9.93
N LYS A 19 -1.02 -12.52 -9.60
CA LYS A 19 0.06 -12.06 -10.49
C LYS A 19 1.31 -12.98 -10.44
N GLY A 20 1.29 -14.04 -9.62
CA GLY A 20 2.42 -14.95 -9.46
C GLY A 20 3.61 -14.32 -8.73
N MET A 21 3.36 -13.28 -7.94
CA MET A 21 4.38 -12.56 -7.18
C MET A 21 4.51 -13.12 -5.76
N VAL A 22 5.73 -13.08 -5.22
CA VAL A 22 6.03 -13.58 -3.89
C VAL A 22 5.73 -12.49 -2.87
N GLU A 23 4.83 -12.74 -1.92
CA GLU A 23 4.52 -11.81 -0.81
C GLU A 23 5.79 -11.32 -0.11
N ARG A 24 6.74 -12.21 0.17
CA ARG A 24 8.03 -11.87 0.80
C ARG A 24 8.93 -10.95 -0.03
N ASP A 25 8.62 -10.76 -1.31
CA ASP A 25 9.28 -9.76 -2.16
C ASP A 25 8.69 -8.36 -1.97
N PHE A 26 7.61 -8.22 -1.21
CA PHE A 26 6.94 -6.97 -0.91
C PHE A 26 6.96 -6.74 0.60
N ASP A 27 7.44 -5.57 0.98
CA ASP A 27 7.37 -5.05 2.34
C ASP A 27 6.25 -4.01 2.41
N ILE A 28 5.38 -4.13 3.41
CA ILE A 28 4.25 -3.23 3.64
C ILE A 28 4.43 -2.54 4.99
N GLN A 29 4.50 -1.21 4.96
CA GLN A 29 4.67 -0.38 6.15
C GLN A 29 3.51 0.60 6.29
N GLU A 30 2.91 0.63 7.48
CA GLU A 30 1.84 1.54 7.84
C GLU A 30 2.44 2.76 8.54
N THR A 31 2.25 3.95 7.97
CA THR A 31 2.68 5.22 8.55
C THR A 31 1.47 5.97 9.06
N ASP A 32 1.33 6.03 10.38
CA ASP A 32 0.33 6.85 11.05
C ASP A 32 0.74 8.31 10.99
N THR A 33 -0.09 9.13 10.35
CA THR A 33 0.09 10.58 10.29
C THR A 33 -0.96 11.33 11.09
N THR A 34 -1.77 10.62 11.89
CA THR A 34 -2.68 11.28 12.83
C THR A 34 -1.85 11.82 13.99
N ASP A 35 -1.36 13.05 13.82
CA ASP A 35 -0.70 13.75 14.91
C ASP A 35 -1.74 14.02 16.01
N PRO A 36 -1.56 13.52 17.25
CA PRO A 36 -2.55 13.70 18.31
C PRO A 36 -2.71 15.16 18.77
N LYS A 37 -1.91 16.11 18.23
CA LYS A 37 -1.98 17.54 18.53
C LYS A 37 -2.37 18.41 17.35
N SER A 38 -2.41 17.89 16.12
CA SER A 38 -2.79 18.69 14.95
C SER A 38 -4.27 18.47 14.66
N ASP A 39 -5.08 19.51 14.90
CA ASP A 39 -6.45 19.64 14.37
C ASP A 39 -6.38 19.89 12.84
N GLU A 40 -5.65 19.03 12.13
CA GLU A 40 -5.53 19.11 10.68
C GLU A 40 -6.63 18.27 10.06
N ASN A 41 -7.73 18.98 9.83
CA ASN A 41 -8.86 18.69 8.96
C ASN A 41 -8.43 18.26 7.54
N CYS A 42 -7.86 17.08 7.40
CA CYS A 42 -7.69 16.41 6.12
C CYS A 42 -7.90 14.91 6.40
N GLY A 43 -8.92 14.30 5.80
CA GLY A 43 -9.40 12.94 6.13
C GLY A 43 -8.42 11.78 5.94
N ILE A 44 -7.13 12.05 5.76
CA ILE A 44 -6.07 11.06 5.64
C ILE A 44 -5.70 10.56 7.04
N GLN A 45 -6.04 9.30 7.31
CA GLN A 45 -5.72 8.59 8.55
C GLN A 45 -4.25 8.16 8.58
N GLY A 46 -3.62 7.98 7.42
CA GLY A 46 -2.20 7.65 7.32
C GLY A 46 -1.80 7.28 5.90
N TYR A 47 -0.67 6.59 5.78
CA TYR A 47 -0.17 6.11 4.49
C TYR A 47 0.25 4.64 4.61
N VAL A 48 0.09 3.90 3.52
CA VAL A 48 0.69 2.59 3.33
C VAL A 48 1.80 2.69 2.32
N SER A 49 3.00 2.31 2.75
CA SER A 49 4.20 2.27 1.92
C SER A 49 4.46 0.82 1.54
N ILE A 50 4.42 0.54 0.23
CA ILE A 50 4.67 -0.78 -0.34
C ILE A 50 6.01 -0.73 -1.06
N THR A 51 6.96 -1.49 -0.57
CA THR A 51 8.31 -1.60 -1.15
C THR A 51 8.51 -2.98 -1.75
N ARG A 52 8.77 -3.05 -3.05
CA ARG A 52 9.22 -4.29 -3.68
C ARG A 52 10.72 -4.45 -3.48
N LEU A 53 11.14 -5.46 -2.73
CA LEU A 53 12.53 -5.73 -2.36
C LEU A 53 13.40 -6.08 -3.59
N SER A 54 12.89 -6.87 -4.54
CA SER A 54 13.66 -7.25 -5.73
C SER A 54 14.03 -6.08 -6.64
N THR A 55 13.23 -5.02 -6.65
CA THR A 55 13.45 -3.84 -7.50
C THR A 55 13.77 -2.57 -6.71
N HIS A 56 13.71 -2.62 -5.38
CA HIS A 56 13.75 -1.46 -4.48
C HIS A 56 12.79 -0.33 -4.90
N VAL A 57 11.63 -0.69 -5.48
CA VAL A 57 10.61 0.29 -5.86
C VAL A 57 9.67 0.46 -4.67
N THR A 58 9.59 1.68 -4.16
CA THR A 58 8.68 2.05 -3.07
C THR A 58 7.56 2.94 -3.60
N LYS A 59 6.32 2.63 -3.20
CA LYS A 59 5.14 3.43 -3.48
C LYS A 59 4.35 3.65 -2.20
N GLU A 60 3.90 4.88 -2.03
CA GLU A 60 3.14 5.31 -0.86
C GLU A 60 1.72 5.66 -1.30
N TYR A 61 0.75 5.13 -0.58
CA TYR A 61 -0.67 5.33 -0.86
C TYR A 61 -1.34 5.92 0.38
N PRO A 62 -2.13 6.99 0.23
CA PRO A 62 -2.88 7.55 1.35
C PRO A 62 -4.02 6.60 1.77
N ILE A 63 -4.17 6.43 3.08
CA ILE A 63 -5.30 5.74 3.74
C ILE A 63 -6.26 6.83 4.23
N CYS A 64 -7.48 6.84 3.71
CA CYS A 64 -8.54 7.80 4.01
C CYS A 64 -9.88 7.06 3.86
N ASP A 65 -10.95 7.51 4.53
CA ASP A 65 -12.29 6.95 4.42
C ASP A 65 -12.80 6.79 2.96
N GLU A 66 -12.33 7.63 2.04
CA GLU A 66 -12.67 7.58 0.61
C GLU A 66 -11.59 6.96 -0.28
N SER A 67 -10.39 6.68 0.25
CA SER A 67 -9.23 6.22 -0.53
C SER A 67 -9.01 4.72 -0.41
N ASP A 68 -9.24 4.02 -1.52
CA ASP A 68 -9.06 2.58 -1.65
C ASP A 68 -7.62 2.26 -2.12
N TRP A 69 -6.64 2.40 -1.23
CA TRP A 69 -5.20 2.24 -1.56
C TRP A 69 -4.91 0.92 -2.29
N LEU A 70 -5.67 -0.14 -1.98
CA LEU A 70 -5.54 -1.45 -2.62
C LEU A 70 -5.88 -1.39 -4.12
N GLN A 71 -6.87 -0.59 -4.54
CA GLN A 71 -7.19 -0.38 -5.95
C GLN A 71 -6.06 0.37 -6.68
N HIS A 72 -5.46 1.37 -6.03
CA HIS A 72 -4.31 2.10 -6.57
C HIS A 72 -3.10 1.17 -6.72
N PHE A 73 -2.79 0.37 -5.69
CA PHE A 73 -1.74 -0.64 -5.74
C PHE A 73 -1.95 -1.63 -6.89
N ARG A 74 -3.16 -2.18 -7.03
CA ARG A 74 -3.52 -3.09 -8.13
C ARG A 74 -3.25 -2.46 -9.49
N LYS A 75 -3.59 -1.18 -9.65
CA LYS A 75 -3.37 -0.43 -10.89
C LYS A 75 -1.88 -0.24 -11.17
N ASP A 76 -1.08 0.20 -10.19
CA ASP A 76 0.38 0.34 -10.34
C ASP A 76 1.04 -1.01 -10.66
N LEU A 77 0.57 -2.09 -10.04
CA LEU A 77 1.04 -3.45 -10.31
C LEU A 77 0.74 -3.87 -11.75
N ASP A 78 -0.43 -3.50 -12.27
CA ASP A 78 -0.83 -3.78 -13.65
C ASP A 78 -0.06 -2.93 -14.68
N ASP A 79 0.19 -1.66 -14.36
CA ASP A 79 1.01 -0.75 -15.17
C ASP A 79 2.52 -1.12 -15.15
N GLY A 80 2.88 -2.12 -14.34
CA GLY A 80 4.25 -2.61 -14.24
C GLY A 80 5.17 -1.64 -13.53
N VAL A 81 4.63 -0.79 -12.65
CA VAL A 81 5.39 0.18 -11.84
C VAL A 81 6.38 -0.54 -10.92
N PHE A 82 5.94 -1.64 -10.31
CA PHE A 82 6.81 -2.53 -9.55
C PHE A 82 7.67 -3.44 -10.44
N GLY A 83 7.52 -3.40 -11.78
CA GLY A 83 8.00 -4.42 -12.71
C GLY A 83 9.29 -4.10 -13.47
N ARG A 84 9.89 -2.93 -13.35
CA ARG A 84 10.98 -2.54 -14.29
C ARG A 84 12.38 -2.83 -13.75
N ARG A 85 12.97 -3.89 -14.29
CA ARG A 85 14.40 -3.93 -14.63
C ARG A 85 14.47 -3.94 -16.16
N HIS A 86 14.89 -2.83 -16.76
CA HIS A 86 15.36 -2.81 -18.15
C HIS A 86 16.81 -3.31 -18.17
#